data_AF-A0A2V8XX09-F1
#
_entry.id   AF-A0A2V8XX09-F1
#
_cell.length_a   1.000
_cell.length_b   1.000
_cell.length_c   1.000
_cell.angle_alpha   90.00
_cell.angle_beta   90.00
_cell.angle_gamma   90.00
#
_symmetry.space_group_name_H-M   'P 1'
#
loop_
_entity.id
_entity.type
_entity.pdbx_description
1 polymer ?
#
loop_
_entity_poly.entity_id
_entity_poly.type
_entity_poly.pdbx_seq_one_letter_code
_entity_poly.pdbx_strand_id
1 'polypeptide(L)'
;MPCVSLDAPLVEIGDITTTLLGSQKNPNVWRRHIGPTQRFYSWVMNNHWGTNCAYQEGAVKFRYALRPHAGYDPVAASRLAIGLSQPLLASAAAADSPNDSLLLIEPDDVLALTLKPTQDGKGWIVRLFGASGEDRKARLFWAKSLARNSSPRMCLSDLSEQALTPVDGEVAVAGLDLVTLRIESI
;
A
#
# COMPACT_ATOMS: atom_id res chain seq x y z
N MET A 1 -13.87 -11.68 3.00
CA MET A 1 -14.16 -10.29 3.42
C MET A 1 -12.85 -9.57 3.66
N PRO A 2 -12.51 -8.50 2.93
CA PRO A 2 -11.36 -7.69 3.28
C PRO A 2 -11.56 -7.11 4.69
N CYS A 3 -10.57 -7.36 5.54
CA CYS A 3 -10.43 -6.80 6.88
C CYS A 3 -9.18 -5.93 6.87
N VAL A 4 -9.32 -4.67 7.27
CA VAL A 4 -8.21 -3.73 7.39
C VAL A 4 -7.99 -3.45 8.86
N SER A 5 -6.82 -3.82 9.37
CA SER A 5 -6.34 -3.40 10.70
C SER A 5 -5.53 -2.13 10.54
N LEU A 6 -5.99 -1.02 11.16
CA LEU A 6 -5.32 0.28 11.01
C LEU A 6 -4.21 0.50 12.02
N ASP A 7 -4.42 0.02 13.24
CA ASP A 7 -3.53 0.21 14.38
C ASP A 7 -3.51 -0.99 15.33
N ALA A 8 -4.29 -2.04 15.05
CA ALA A 8 -4.16 -3.28 15.78
C ALA A 8 -2.95 -4.09 15.27
N PRO A 9 -2.08 -4.54 16.19
CA PRO A 9 -0.78 -5.09 15.84
C PRO A 9 -0.88 -6.46 15.16
N LEU A 10 -1.90 -7.26 15.51
CA LEU A 10 -2.06 -8.61 15.01
C LEU A 10 -3.54 -9.01 14.97
N VAL A 11 -3.96 -9.54 13.84
CA VAL A 11 -5.29 -10.14 13.63
C VAL A 11 -5.09 -11.54 13.06
N GLU A 12 -5.85 -12.49 13.56
CA GLU A 12 -5.86 -13.88 13.11
C GLU A 12 -7.23 -14.23 12.51
N ILE A 13 -7.22 -15.02 11.43
CA ILE A 13 -8.43 -15.36 10.66
C ILE A 13 -8.80 -16.83 10.93
N GLY A 14 -10.05 -17.04 11.31
CA GLY A 14 -10.65 -18.37 11.44
C GLY A 14 -10.68 -18.92 12.86
N ASP A 15 -9.52 -19.10 13.49
CA ASP A 15 -9.38 -19.65 14.84
C ASP A 15 -8.17 -19.02 15.55
N ILE A 16 -8.10 -19.20 16.88
CA ILE A 16 -6.93 -18.89 17.71
C ILE A 16 -5.97 -20.07 17.59
N THR A 17 -4.95 -19.98 16.75
CA THR A 17 -4.02 -21.09 16.46
C THR A 17 -2.60 -20.86 16.93
N THR A 18 -2.24 -19.63 17.27
CA THR A 18 -0.89 -19.27 17.75
C THR A 18 -0.69 -19.63 19.24
N THR A 19 -1.21 -20.76 19.70
CA THR A 19 -1.09 -21.21 21.12
C THR A 19 0.26 -21.84 21.45
N LEU A 20 1.29 -21.61 20.62
CA LEU A 20 2.59 -22.25 20.72
C LEU A 20 3.53 -21.38 21.56
N LEU A 21 3.99 -21.93 22.69
CA LEU A 21 4.88 -21.23 23.62
C LEU A 21 6.33 -21.21 23.13
N GLY A 22 6.96 -20.04 23.22
CA GLY A 22 8.38 -19.84 22.86
C GLY A 22 8.65 -19.85 21.36
N SER A 23 9.93 -19.68 20.99
CA SER A 23 10.34 -19.68 19.59
C SER A 23 10.13 -21.04 18.94
N GLN A 24 9.27 -21.10 17.93
CA GLN A 24 9.03 -22.31 17.15
C GLN A 24 10.15 -22.55 16.14
N LYS A 25 10.83 -23.69 16.24
CA LYS A 25 11.89 -24.11 15.32
C LYS A 25 11.39 -25.01 14.19
N ASN A 26 10.22 -25.62 14.35
CA ASN A 26 9.62 -26.51 13.36
C ASN A 26 8.57 -25.73 12.55
N PRO A 27 8.78 -25.42 11.26
CA PRO A 27 7.81 -24.66 10.47
C PRO A 27 6.50 -25.43 10.20
N ASN A 28 6.49 -26.76 10.38
CA ASN A 28 5.31 -27.58 10.08
C ASN A 28 4.20 -27.48 11.13
N VAL A 29 4.46 -26.86 12.28
CA VAL A 29 3.45 -26.61 13.31
C VAL A 29 2.47 -25.51 12.91
N TRP A 30 2.86 -24.65 11.95
CA TRP A 30 2.03 -23.55 11.50
C TRP A 30 0.95 -24.03 10.54
N ARG A 31 -0.25 -23.45 10.71
CA ARG A 31 -1.38 -23.68 9.83
C ARG A 31 -1.01 -23.33 8.39
N ARG A 32 -1.22 -24.28 7.47
CA ARG A 32 -0.90 -24.09 6.03
C ARG A 32 -2.09 -23.59 5.20
N HIS A 33 -3.31 -23.75 5.70
CA HIS A 33 -4.52 -23.42 4.96
C HIS A 33 -5.61 -22.88 5.89
N ILE A 34 -6.22 -21.76 5.51
CA ILE A 34 -7.40 -21.18 6.17
C ILE A 34 -8.61 -21.43 5.27
N GLY A 35 -9.57 -22.21 5.76
CA GLY A 35 -10.83 -22.45 5.06
C GLY A 35 -11.76 -21.23 5.12
N PRO A 36 -12.85 -21.21 4.34
CA PRO A 36 -13.84 -20.13 4.37
C PRO A 36 -14.35 -19.89 5.81
N THR A 37 -14.30 -18.64 6.27
CA THR A 37 -14.70 -18.26 7.62
C THR A 37 -15.12 -16.80 7.69
N GLN A 38 -15.88 -16.46 8.73
CA GLN A 38 -16.28 -15.10 9.08
C GLN A 38 -15.73 -14.69 10.44
N ARG A 39 -14.82 -15.49 11.01
CA ARG A 39 -14.23 -15.24 12.34
C ARG A 39 -12.90 -14.51 12.20
N PHE A 40 -12.77 -13.44 12.96
CA PHE A 40 -11.54 -12.67 13.12
C PHE A 40 -11.25 -12.57 14.61
N TYR A 41 -10.03 -12.89 15.01
CA TYR A 41 -9.53 -12.71 16.37
C TYR A 41 -8.52 -11.58 16.35
N SER A 42 -8.66 -10.62 17.26
CA SER A 42 -7.69 -9.53 17.39
C SER A 42 -6.87 -9.69 18.66
N TRP A 43 -5.56 -9.68 18.47
CA TRP A 43 -4.55 -9.84 19.49
C TRP A 43 -4.12 -8.46 20.01
N VAL A 44 -5.08 -7.72 20.58
CA VAL A 44 -4.93 -6.29 20.90
C VAL A 44 -3.83 -5.97 21.92
N MET A 45 -3.59 -6.86 22.87
CA MET A 45 -2.66 -6.65 24.00
C MET A 45 -1.67 -7.80 24.22
N ASN A 46 -1.64 -8.79 23.32
CA ASN A 46 -0.80 -9.97 23.48
C ASN A 46 -0.55 -10.63 22.11
N ASN A 47 0.70 -10.67 21.65
CA ASN A 47 1.09 -11.31 20.40
C ASN A 47 1.78 -12.67 20.60
N HIS A 48 1.44 -13.38 21.69
CA HIS A 48 1.97 -14.70 22.08
C HIS A 48 3.41 -14.74 22.57
N TRP A 49 4.06 -13.58 22.68
CA TRP A 49 5.39 -13.46 23.27
C TRP A 49 5.29 -13.03 24.74
N GLY A 50 5.97 -13.75 25.64
CA GLY A 50 5.89 -13.54 27.09
C GLY A 50 6.36 -12.17 27.62
N THR A 51 6.79 -11.26 26.75
CA THR A 51 7.32 -9.94 27.11
C THR A 51 6.60 -8.77 26.45
N ASN A 52 5.54 -8.99 25.66
CA ASN A 52 4.95 -7.90 24.88
C ASN A 52 3.62 -7.38 25.45
N CYS A 53 3.55 -6.06 25.62
CA CYS A 53 2.35 -5.25 25.89
C CYS A 53 1.47 -5.59 27.10
N ALA A 54 1.84 -6.56 27.95
CA ALA A 54 1.03 -6.92 29.13
C ALA A 54 0.88 -5.79 30.18
N TYR A 55 1.74 -4.76 30.11
CA TYR A 55 1.80 -3.65 31.07
C TYR A 55 1.57 -2.28 30.41
N GLN A 56 0.62 -2.19 29.47
CA GLN A 56 0.17 -0.90 28.94
C GLN A 56 -0.99 -0.36 29.78
N GLU A 57 -0.73 0.69 30.56
CA GLU A 57 -1.75 1.40 31.33
C GLU A 57 -2.42 2.49 30.49
N GLY A 58 -3.63 2.88 30.90
CA GLY A 58 -4.38 3.96 30.25
C GLY A 58 -5.27 3.49 29.09
N ALA A 59 -6.00 4.45 28.52
CA ALA A 59 -6.94 4.18 27.43
C ALA A 59 -6.20 4.00 26.11
N VAL A 60 -6.43 2.88 25.44
CA VAL A 60 -5.95 2.61 24.08
C VAL A 60 -7.10 2.46 23.11
N LYS A 61 -6.83 2.68 21.81
CA LYS A 61 -7.83 2.57 20.74
C LYS A 61 -7.29 1.68 19.64
N PHE A 62 -8.10 0.71 19.23
CA PHE A 62 -7.86 -0.13 18.06
C PHE A 62 -9.02 0.01 17.08
N ARG A 63 -8.72 0.19 15.79
CA ARG A 63 -9.64 0.48 14.70
C ARG A 63 -9.52 -0.60 13.63
N TYR A 64 -10.69 -1.03 13.18
CA TYR A 64 -10.84 -2.04 12.14
C TYR A 64 -11.88 -1.57 11.14
N ALA A 65 -11.71 -1.98 9.88
CA ALA A 65 -12.75 -1.85 8.87
C ALA A 65 -13.01 -3.21 8.22
N LEU A 66 -14.29 -3.57 8.15
CA LEU A 66 -14.77 -4.76 7.48
C LEU A 66 -15.66 -4.31 6.32
N ARG A 67 -15.37 -4.77 5.11
CA ARG A 67 -16.18 -4.45 3.93
C ARG A 67 -16.77 -5.74 3.34
N PRO A 68 -18.08 -5.97 3.48
CA PRO A 68 -18.76 -7.06 2.75
C PRO A 68 -18.52 -6.95 1.25
N HIS A 69 -18.40 -8.09 0.57
CA HIS A 69 -18.14 -8.16 -0.86
C HIS A 69 -18.73 -9.46 -1.43
N ALA A 70 -19.07 -9.48 -2.72
CA ALA A 70 -19.66 -10.64 -3.38
C ALA A 70 -18.60 -11.69 -3.82
N GLY A 71 -17.40 -11.23 -4.16
CA GLY A 71 -16.27 -12.07 -4.57
C GLY A 71 -14.96 -11.33 -4.31
N TYR A 72 -13.86 -12.05 -4.13
CA TYR A 72 -12.58 -11.41 -3.81
C TYR A 72 -12.14 -10.52 -4.97
N ASP A 73 -11.96 -9.23 -4.66
CA ASP A 73 -11.42 -8.22 -5.56
C ASP A 73 -10.18 -7.62 -4.88
N PRO A 74 -8.97 -7.98 -5.34
CA PRO A 74 -7.73 -7.52 -4.72
C PRO A 74 -7.52 -6.01 -4.91
N VAL A 75 -7.94 -5.45 -6.05
CA VAL A 75 -7.79 -4.02 -6.36
C VAL A 75 -8.66 -3.18 -5.43
N ALA A 76 -9.94 -3.54 -5.30
CA ALA A 76 -10.86 -2.86 -4.39
C ALA A 76 -10.47 -3.02 -2.92
N ALA A 77 -9.87 -4.16 -2.54
CA ALA A 77 -9.35 -4.37 -1.19
C ALA A 77 -8.12 -3.49 -0.91
N SER A 78 -7.16 -3.41 -1.83
CA SER A 78 -5.98 -2.55 -1.71
C SER A 78 -6.35 -1.07 -1.66
N ARG A 79 -7.26 -0.61 -2.52
CA ARG A 79 -7.76 0.79 -2.50
C ARG A 79 -8.45 1.14 -1.20
N LEU A 80 -9.26 0.23 -0.64
CA LEU A 80 -9.88 0.42 0.67
C LEU A 80 -8.83 0.55 1.77
N ALA A 81 -7.85 -0.35 1.81
CA ALA A 81 -6.79 -0.32 2.82
C ALA A 81 -5.95 0.97 2.73
N ILE A 82 -5.55 1.37 1.53
CA ILE A 82 -4.81 2.62 1.29
C ILE A 82 -5.63 3.82 1.75
N GLY A 83 -6.89 3.92 1.30
CA GLY A 83 -7.76 5.06 1.63
C GLY A 83 -8.08 5.19 3.12
N LEU A 84 -8.14 4.09 3.87
CA LEU A 84 -8.32 4.12 5.32
C LEU A 84 -7.03 4.46 6.08
N SER A 85 -5.87 4.10 5.54
CA SER A 85 -4.55 4.37 6.14
C SER A 85 -4.00 5.75 5.79
N GLN A 86 -4.47 6.36 4.69
CA GLN A 86 -4.03 7.67 4.20
C GLN A 86 -5.24 8.61 4.14
N PRO A 87 -5.56 9.33 5.24
CA PRO A 87 -6.75 10.17 5.29
C PRO A 87 -6.66 11.35 4.33
N LEU A 88 -7.82 11.76 3.79
CA LEU A 88 -7.93 12.99 3.00
C LEU A 88 -7.51 14.20 3.86
N LEU A 89 -6.61 15.00 3.33
CA LEU A 89 -6.23 16.27 3.94
C LEU A 89 -7.11 17.39 3.36
N ALA A 90 -7.93 18.00 4.22
CA ALA A 90 -8.75 19.14 3.86
C ALA A 90 -8.10 20.44 4.36
N SER A 91 -8.10 21.47 3.52
CA SER A 91 -7.65 22.82 3.86
C SER A 91 -8.59 23.85 3.23
N ALA A 92 -8.66 25.05 3.81
CA ALA A 92 -9.42 26.15 3.23
C ALA A 92 -8.80 26.52 1.87
N ALA A 93 -9.64 26.60 0.84
CA ALA A 93 -9.21 27.01 -0.49
C ALA A 93 -9.03 28.54 -0.56
N ALA A 94 -8.01 29.00 -1.28
CA ALA A 94 -8.05 30.33 -1.87
C ALA A 94 -9.15 30.38 -2.95
N ALA A 95 -9.60 31.56 -3.37
CA ALA A 95 -10.72 31.74 -4.30
C ALA A 95 -10.47 31.22 -5.75
N ASP A 96 -9.37 30.50 -5.97
CA ASP A 96 -8.97 29.97 -7.26
C ASP A 96 -9.65 28.63 -7.58
N SER A 97 -9.68 28.29 -8.86
CA SER A 97 -10.22 27.01 -9.33
C SER A 97 -9.38 25.82 -8.82
N PRO A 98 -10.01 24.65 -8.57
CA PRO A 98 -9.28 23.46 -8.16
C PRO A 98 -8.23 23.06 -9.20
N ASN A 99 -7.04 22.68 -8.74
CA ASN A 99 -5.98 22.17 -9.59
C ASN A 99 -6.35 20.77 -10.13
N ASP A 100 -5.86 20.46 -11.32
CA ASP A 100 -5.93 19.11 -11.89
C ASP A 100 -5.15 18.09 -11.02
N SER A 101 -5.47 16.80 -11.18
CA SER A 101 -4.71 15.72 -10.53
C SER A 101 -3.25 15.77 -10.94
N LEU A 102 -2.34 15.66 -9.97
CA LEU A 102 -0.90 15.70 -10.19
C LEU A 102 -0.42 14.56 -11.10
N LEU A 103 -1.01 13.38 -10.91
CA LEU A 103 -0.67 12.13 -11.58
C LEU A 103 -1.94 11.30 -11.79
N LEU A 104 -2.11 10.78 -13.00
CA LEU A 104 -3.07 9.74 -13.34
C LEU A 104 -2.30 8.52 -13.84
N ILE A 105 -2.76 7.33 -13.47
CA ILE A 105 -2.14 6.05 -13.84
C ILE A 105 -3.21 5.20 -14.51
N GLU A 106 -2.86 4.62 -15.65
CA GLU A 106 -3.69 3.62 -16.33
C GLU A 106 -2.87 2.35 -16.56
N PRO A 107 -3.43 1.14 -16.39
CA PRO A 107 -4.80 0.86 -15.92
C PRO A 107 -5.00 1.14 -14.42
N ASP A 108 -6.26 1.20 -13.99
CA ASP A 108 -6.66 1.57 -12.63
C ASP A 108 -6.40 0.47 -11.57
N ASP A 109 -5.92 -0.70 -11.99
CA ASP A 109 -5.41 -1.74 -11.13
C ASP A 109 -3.90 -1.64 -10.83
N VAL A 110 -3.22 -0.62 -11.38
CA VAL A 110 -1.88 -0.20 -10.94
C VAL A 110 -2.00 1.02 -10.04
N LEU A 111 -1.56 0.89 -8.78
CA LEU A 111 -1.75 1.90 -7.75
C LEU A 111 -0.43 2.61 -7.42
N ALA A 112 -0.48 3.93 -7.19
CA ALA A 112 0.64 4.64 -6.57
C ALA A 112 0.60 4.47 -5.05
N LEU A 113 1.65 3.86 -4.48
CA LEU A 113 1.84 3.78 -3.04
C LEU A 113 2.69 4.92 -2.48
N THR A 114 3.50 5.53 -3.34
CA THR A 114 4.36 6.66 -2.97
C THR A 114 4.43 7.62 -4.14
N LEU A 115 4.25 8.91 -3.84
CA LEU A 115 4.57 10.03 -4.72
C LEU A 115 5.21 11.09 -3.85
N LYS A 116 6.52 11.32 -4.01
CA LYS A 116 7.27 12.28 -3.21
C LYS A 116 8.37 12.93 -4.04
N PRO A 117 8.86 14.12 -3.66
CA PRO A 117 10.09 14.65 -4.24
C PRO A 117 11.27 13.70 -4.00
N THR A 118 12.22 13.71 -4.91
CA THR A 118 13.52 13.05 -4.70
C THR A 118 14.28 13.74 -3.56
N GLN A 119 15.17 13.02 -2.88
CA GLN A 119 15.96 13.56 -1.77
C GLN A 119 16.85 14.75 -2.19
N ASP A 120 17.31 14.76 -3.44
CA ASP A 120 18.08 15.87 -4.02
C ASP A 120 17.20 17.03 -4.53
N GLY A 121 15.86 16.90 -4.47
CA GLY A 121 14.90 17.90 -4.91
C GLY A 121 14.81 18.11 -6.42
N LYS A 122 15.44 17.25 -7.23
CA LYS A 122 15.55 17.41 -8.69
C LYS A 122 14.46 16.68 -9.49
N GLY A 123 13.55 15.98 -8.82
CA GLY A 123 12.51 15.21 -9.47
C GLY A 123 11.52 14.61 -8.50
N TRP A 124 10.82 13.57 -8.97
CA TRP A 124 9.84 12.81 -8.21
C TRP A 124 10.21 11.34 -8.13
N ILE A 125 9.84 10.71 -7.02
CA ILE A 125 9.82 9.26 -6.85
C ILE A 125 8.36 8.80 -6.86
N VAL A 126 8.07 7.85 -7.74
CA VAL A 126 6.79 7.15 -7.81
C VAL A 126 7.02 5.67 -7.51
N ARG A 127 6.28 5.10 -6.56
CA ARG A 127 6.26 3.64 -6.34
C ARG A 127 4.91 3.09 -6.75
N LEU A 128 4.91 2.26 -7.79
CA LEU A 128 3.75 1.58 -8.34
C LEU A 128 3.58 0.21 -7.70
N PHE A 129 2.34 -0.25 -7.61
CA PHE A 129 1.97 -1.57 -7.13
C PHE A 129 0.93 -2.21 -8.06
N GLY A 130 1.21 -3.42 -8.55
CA GLY A 130 0.29 -4.21 -9.39
C GLY A 130 -0.77 -4.91 -8.55
N ALA A 131 -1.89 -4.23 -8.28
CA ALA A 131 -2.87 -4.67 -7.28
C ALA A 131 -3.78 -5.82 -7.73
N SER A 132 -3.89 -6.09 -9.03
CA SER A 132 -4.76 -7.17 -9.55
C SER A 132 -4.18 -8.57 -9.40
N GLY A 133 -2.86 -8.69 -9.20
CA GLY A 133 -2.15 -9.97 -9.24
C GLY A 133 -1.88 -10.48 -10.66
N GLU A 134 -2.14 -9.66 -11.67
CA GLU A 134 -1.78 -9.91 -13.06
C GLU A 134 -0.72 -8.91 -13.52
N ASP A 135 0.08 -9.31 -14.50
CA ASP A 135 1.05 -8.43 -15.11
C ASP A 135 0.37 -7.31 -15.90
N ARG A 136 0.85 -6.09 -15.72
CA ARG A 136 0.33 -4.87 -16.33
C ARG A 136 1.42 -4.03 -16.97
N LYS A 137 0.99 -3.20 -17.91
CA LYS A 137 1.79 -2.11 -18.47
C LYS A 137 1.12 -0.80 -18.13
N ALA A 138 1.77 -0.03 -17.26
CA ALA A 138 1.23 1.21 -16.72
C ALA A 138 1.69 2.42 -17.53
N ARG A 139 0.78 3.34 -17.79
CA ARG A 139 1.05 4.67 -18.35
C ARG A 139 0.83 5.72 -17.28
N LEU A 140 1.75 6.68 -17.20
CA LEU A 140 1.70 7.78 -16.24
C LEU A 140 1.40 9.08 -16.98
N PHE A 141 0.30 9.72 -16.61
CA PHE A 141 -0.11 11.01 -17.15
C PHE A 141 0.06 12.07 -16.08
N TRP A 142 0.97 13.00 -16.33
CA TRP A 142 1.33 14.06 -15.39
C TRP A 142 0.50 15.32 -15.66
N ALA A 143 0.19 16.08 -14.60
CA ALA A 143 -0.44 17.39 -14.75
C ALA A 143 0.32 18.27 -15.76
N LYS A 144 -0.41 19.04 -16.57
CA LYS A 144 0.18 19.97 -17.55
C LYS A 144 1.12 20.99 -16.92
N SER A 145 0.83 21.40 -15.68
CA SER A 145 1.68 22.30 -14.91
C SER A 145 3.07 21.73 -14.62
N LEU A 146 3.18 20.40 -14.50
CA LEU A 146 4.44 19.69 -14.41
C LEU A 146 5.01 19.36 -15.80
N ALA A 147 4.18 19.01 -16.79
CA ALA A 147 4.59 18.67 -18.15
C ALA A 147 4.96 19.92 -18.98
N ARG A 148 6.06 20.59 -18.61
CA ARG A 148 6.45 21.92 -19.09
C ARG A 148 6.72 22.10 -20.58
N ASN A 149 6.67 21.04 -21.40
CA ASN A 149 6.58 21.04 -22.88
C ASN A 149 6.78 19.63 -23.50
N SER A 150 7.10 18.61 -22.70
CA SER A 150 7.31 17.21 -23.14
C SER A 150 6.98 16.23 -22.01
N SER A 151 6.83 14.94 -22.35
CA SER A 151 6.73 13.87 -21.34
C SER A 151 7.99 13.83 -20.46
N PRO A 152 7.87 13.67 -19.13
CA PRO A 152 9.02 13.51 -18.23
C PRO A 152 9.91 12.35 -18.64
N ARG A 153 11.21 12.48 -18.40
CA ARG A 153 12.12 11.32 -18.42
C ARG A 153 11.85 10.45 -17.21
N MET A 154 11.63 9.16 -17.46
CA MET A 154 11.40 8.17 -16.42
C MET A 154 12.54 7.16 -16.41
N CYS A 155 13.01 6.82 -15.23
CA CYS A 155 14.01 5.78 -15.01
C CYS A 155 13.51 4.84 -13.91
N LEU A 156 13.79 3.54 -14.04
CA LEU A 156 13.74 2.63 -12.91
C LEU A 156 14.69 3.12 -11.82
N SER A 157 14.27 2.90 -10.58
CA SER A 157 15.00 3.26 -9.37
C SER A 157 14.75 2.18 -8.32
N ASP A 158 15.48 2.27 -7.22
CA ASP A 158 15.25 1.51 -6.00
C ASP A 158 15.15 2.47 -4.80
N LEU A 159 15.44 1.98 -3.58
CA LEU A 159 15.45 2.77 -2.36
C LEU A 159 16.55 3.85 -2.32
N SER A 160 17.55 3.79 -3.20
CA SER A 160 18.60 4.81 -3.31
C SER A 160 18.15 6.07 -4.05
N GLU A 161 16.99 6.03 -4.72
CA GLU A 161 16.46 7.13 -5.54
C GLU A 161 17.35 7.50 -6.73
N GLN A 162 18.30 6.65 -7.14
CA GLN A 162 19.14 6.87 -8.31
C GLN A 162 18.41 6.55 -9.61
N ALA A 163 18.72 7.29 -10.67
CA ALA A 163 18.30 6.94 -12.03
C ALA A 163 19.11 5.72 -12.51
N LEU A 164 18.47 4.56 -12.64
CA LEU A 164 19.15 3.32 -13.05
C LEU A 164 18.95 3.05 -14.55
N THR A 165 17.77 2.55 -14.91
CA THR A 165 17.48 2.13 -16.29
C THR A 165 16.40 3.04 -16.87
N PRO A 166 16.64 3.73 -18.00
CA PRO A 166 15.62 4.53 -18.66
C PRO A 166 14.39 3.70 -19.04
N VAL A 167 13.21 4.31 -18.92
CA VAL A 167 11.92 3.72 -19.32
C VAL A 167 11.21 4.68 -20.25
N ASP A 168 10.96 4.23 -21.48
CA ASP A 168 10.22 4.98 -22.48
C ASP A 168 8.79 4.44 -22.59
N GLY A 169 7.80 5.32 -22.39
CA GLY A 169 6.39 4.98 -22.55
C GLY A 169 5.80 4.18 -21.38
N GLU A 170 5.49 2.91 -21.61
CA GLU A 170 4.80 2.05 -20.65
C GLU A 170 5.76 1.39 -19.66
N VAL A 171 5.35 1.32 -18.40
CA VAL A 171 6.10 0.71 -17.30
C VAL A 171 5.52 -0.68 -17.03
N ALA A 172 6.31 -1.74 -17.21
CA ALA A 172 5.89 -3.08 -16.82
C ALA A 172 5.82 -3.18 -15.29
N VAL A 173 4.70 -3.67 -14.76
CA VAL A 173 4.47 -3.92 -13.34
C VAL A 173 3.89 -5.32 -13.20
N ALA A 174 4.64 -6.23 -12.59
CA ALA A 174 4.18 -7.59 -12.39
C ALA A 174 3.07 -7.67 -11.33
N GLY A 175 2.26 -8.72 -11.40
CA GLY A 175 1.20 -8.97 -10.42
C GLY A 175 1.75 -9.08 -8.99
N LEU A 176 1.18 -8.30 -8.06
CA LEU A 176 1.60 -8.20 -6.66
C LEU A 176 3.04 -7.70 -6.45
N ASP A 177 3.66 -7.07 -7.46
CA ASP A 177 5.02 -6.55 -7.40
C ASP A 177 5.04 -5.01 -7.25
N LEU A 178 6.21 -4.48 -6.87
CA LEU A 178 6.50 -3.07 -6.69
C LEU A 178 7.55 -2.58 -7.68
N VAL A 179 7.21 -1.52 -8.41
CA VAL A 179 8.16 -0.84 -9.30
C VAL A 179 8.39 0.58 -8.81
N THR A 180 9.65 0.97 -8.64
CA THR A 180 10.01 2.33 -8.26
C THR A 180 10.55 3.06 -9.48
N LEU A 181 10.02 4.26 -9.72
CA LEU A 181 10.42 5.14 -10.79
C LEU A 181 11.00 6.42 -10.21
N ARG A 182 12.13 6.85 -10.74
CA ARG A 182 12.60 8.22 -10.64
C ARG A 182 12.16 8.98 -11.89
N ILE A 183 11.48 10.08 -11.66
CA ILE A 183 10.96 10.97 -12.67
C ILE A 183 11.79 12.23 -12.58
N GLU A 184 12.69 12.43 -13.53
CA GLU A 184 13.52 13.63 -13.52
C GLU A 184 12.69 14.80 -14.04
N SER A 185 12.89 15.98 -13.42
CA SER A 185 12.08 17.15 -13.73
C SER A 185 12.03 17.42 -15.24
N ILE A 186 10.81 17.76 -15.65
CA ILE A 186 10.37 18.20 -16.97
C ILE A 186 10.76 19.67 -17.16
#